data_AF-A0A520JCI5-F1
#
_entry.id   AF-A0A520JCI5-F1
#
_cell.length_a   1.000
_cell.length_b   1.000
_cell.length_c   1.000
_cell.angle_alpha   90.00
_cell.angle_beta   90.00
_cell.angle_gamma   90.00
#
_symmetry.space_group_name_H-M   'P 1'
#
loop_
_entity.id
_entity.type
_entity.pdbx_description
1 polymer ?
#
loop_
_entity_poly.entity_id
_entity_poly.type
_entity_poly.pdbx_seq_one_letter_code
_entity_poly.pdbx_strand_id
1 'polypeptide(L)'
;MTRIAHLIAASLLALAGAAPATPPREPDAPLVMTAMHLHDPWVVADKASRTYYLFTRNEVAMTGDSRLGTMMYASRDLKHWTRPKLVFVLPGDVWAKAGSWAPEVHRWKNRWYLFAT
;
A
#
# COMPACT_ATOMS: atom_id res chain seq x y z
N MET A 1 -50.28 -0.56 52.51
CA MET A 1 -49.61 0.76 52.55
C MET A 1 -48.13 0.44 52.61
N THR A 2 -47.25 0.62 51.62
CA THR A 2 -47.25 1.45 50.40
C THR A 2 -46.22 0.79 49.47
N ARG A 3 -46.61 0.47 48.23
CA ARG A 3 -45.70 -0.01 47.18
C ARG A 3 -44.80 1.15 46.77
N ILE A 4 -43.48 0.97 46.72
CA ILE A 4 -42.57 1.89 46.05
C ILE A 4 -41.87 1.14 44.93
N ALA A 5 -42.09 1.66 43.73
CA ALA A 5 -41.84 1.06 42.45
C ALA A 5 -40.36 1.05 42.06
N HIS A 6 -40.04 0.09 41.21
CA HIS A 6 -38.77 -0.09 40.52
C HIS A 6 -38.40 1.13 39.66
N LEU A 7 -37.13 1.52 39.70
CA LEU A 7 -36.50 2.35 38.66
C LEU A 7 -35.27 1.60 38.17
N ILE A 8 -35.48 0.75 37.17
CA ILE A 8 -34.41 0.21 36.34
C ILE A 8 -34.14 1.28 35.28
N ALA A 9 -33.00 1.95 35.38
CA ALA A 9 -32.54 2.85 34.34
C ALA A 9 -32.02 2.00 33.17
N ALA A 10 -32.84 1.83 32.13
CA ALA A 10 -32.41 1.27 30.86
C ALA A 10 -31.64 2.35 30.09
N SER A 11 -30.31 2.31 30.13
CA SER A 11 -29.47 3.12 29.26
C SER A 11 -29.58 2.60 27.82
N LEU A 12 -30.30 3.32 26.96
CA LEU A 12 -30.23 3.09 25.51
C LEU A 12 -28.82 3.44 25.01
N LEU A 13 -28.01 2.43 24.75
CA LEU A 13 -26.79 2.57 23.97
C LEU A 13 -27.22 2.82 22.52
N ALA A 14 -27.15 4.08 22.07
CA ALA A 14 -27.35 4.41 20.67
C ALA A 14 -26.28 3.69 19.84
N LEU A 15 -26.68 2.68 19.06
CA LEU A 15 -25.86 2.19 17.95
C LEU A 15 -25.79 3.35 16.94
N ALA A 16 -24.70 4.11 16.98
CA ALA A 16 -24.29 4.93 15.87
C ALA A 16 -24.05 3.98 14.69
N GLY A 17 -25.00 3.95 13.74
CA GLY A 17 -24.81 3.27 12.48
C GLY A 17 -23.56 3.83 11.81
N ALA A 18 -22.50 3.03 11.73
CA ALA A 18 -21.38 3.35 10.87
C ALA A 18 -21.94 3.39 9.44
N ALA A 19 -22.02 4.60 8.87
CA ALA A 19 -22.25 4.76 7.45
C ALA A 19 -21.25 3.87 6.70
N PRO A 20 -21.64 3.22 5.58
CA PRO A 20 -20.69 2.47 4.79
C PRO A 20 -19.55 3.42 4.43
N ALA A 21 -18.33 3.09 4.89
CA ALA A 21 -17.13 3.80 4.50
C ALA A 21 -17.11 3.83 2.98
N THR A 22 -17.27 5.02 2.39
CA THR A 22 -17.12 5.18 0.95
C THR A 22 -15.70 4.72 0.62
N PRO A 23 -15.51 3.69 -0.22
CA PRO A 23 -14.16 3.31 -0.62
C PRO A 23 -13.48 4.55 -1.22
N PRO A 24 -12.20 4.81 -0.93
CA PRO A 24 -11.49 5.94 -1.53
C PRO A 24 -11.72 5.91 -3.04
N ARG A 25 -12.41 6.94 -3.56
CA ARG A 25 -12.54 7.10 -5.00
C ARG A 25 -11.21 7.61 -5.51
N GLU A 26 -10.51 6.73 -6.21
CA GLU A 26 -9.95 7.03 -7.53
C GLU A 26 -9.38 5.73 -8.12
N PRO A 27 -9.65 5.47 -9.41
CA PRO A 27 -8.56 5.04 -10.23
C PRO A 27 -8.46 6.00 -11.41
N ASP A 28 -7.54 6.96 -11.29
CA ASP A 28 -6.87 7.51 -12.46
C ASP A 28 -6.30 6.32 -13.24
N ALA A 29 -7.06 5.88 -14.26
CA ALA A 29 -6.80 4.80 -15.20
C ALA A 29 -5.93 3.62 -14.67
N PRO A 30 -6.53 2.46 -14.31
CA PRO A 30 -5.71 1.32 -13.90
C PRO A 30 -4.75 0.94 -15.03
N LEU A 31 -3.45 0.99 -14.72
CA LEU A 31 -2.42 0.59 -15.67
C LEU A 31 -2.56 -0.91 -15.93
N VAL A 32 -2.44 -1.30 -17.20
CA VAL A 32 -2.15 -2.68 -17.58
C VAL A 32 -0.65 -2.89 -17.65
N MET A 33 -0.19 -4.13 -17.55
CA MET A 33 1.25 -4.42 -17.44
C MET A 33 2.08 -3.88 -18.60
N THR A 34 1.52 -3.84 -19.81
CA THR A 34 2.18 -3.27 -21.00
C THR A 34 2.34 -1.75 -20.96
N ALA A 35 1.63 -1.05 -20.07
CA ALA A 35 1.76 0.39 -19.85
C ALA A 35 2.71 0.73 -18.70
N MET A 36 3.32 -0.28 -18.05
CA MET A 36 4.28 -0.08 -16.97
C MET A 36 5.71 -0.22 -17.50
N HIS A 37 6.59 0.72 -17.14
CA HIS A 37 8.03 0.55 -17.36
C HIS A 37 8.60 -0.34 -16.25
N LEU A 38 8.91 -1.59 -16.59
CA LEU A 38 9.40 -2.60 -15.67
C LEU A 38 10.77 -3.13 -16.12
N HIS A 39 11.71 -3.15 -15.19
CA HIS A 39 12.96 -3.90 -15.28
C HIS A 39 13.19 -4.61 -13.95
N ASP A 40 13.52 -5.90 -13.99
CA ASP A 40 13.73 -6.77 -12.81
C ASP A 40 12.64 -6.64 -11.72
N PRO A 41 11.36 -6.88 -12.02
CA PRO A 41 10.30 -6.72 -11.04
C PRO A 41 10.30 -7.83 -9.98
N TRP A 42 9.96 -7.46 -8.74
CA TRP A 42 9.67 -8.41 -7.65
C TRP A 42 8.24 -8.24 -7.14
N VAL A 43 7.51 -9.34 -6.97
CA VAL A 43 6.10 -9.31 -6.55
C VAL A 43 5.89 -9.99 -5.21
N VAL A 44 5.22 -9.30 -4.31
CA VAL A 44 4.74 -9.82 -3.02
C VAL A 44 3.24 -10.03 -3.09
N ALA A 45 2.78 -11.23 -2.79
CA ALA A 45 1.36 -11.52 -2.56
C ALA A 45 1.02 -11.39 -1.07
N ASP A 46 0.57 -10.22 -0.62
CA ASP A 46 0.19 -10.04 0.79
C ASP A 46 -1.22 -10.59 1.05
N LYS A 47 -1.27 -11.67 1.81
CA LYS A 47 -2.53 -12.33 2.19
C LYS A 47 -3.37 -11.47 3.13
N ALA A 48 -2.74 -10.64 3.98
CA ALA A 48 -3.46 -9.83 4.95
C ALA A 48 -4.27 -8.72 4.26
N SER A 49 -3.66 -8.00 3.32
CA SER A 49 -4.35 -6.97 2.55
C SER A 49 -5.14 -7.52 1.36
N ARG A 50 -4.88 -8.77 0.93
CA ARG A 50 -5.33 -9.34 -0.35
C ARG A 50 -4.90 -8.48 -1.54
N THR A 51 -3.63 -8.10 -1.54
CA THR A 51 -3.03 -7.22 -2.56
C THR A 51 -1.70 -7.81 -3.04
N TYR A 52 -1.46 -7.70 -4.34
CA TYR A 52 -0.17 -7.90 -4.95
C TYR A 52 0.57 -6.57 -5.00
N TYR A 53 1.80 -6.56 -4.49
CA TYR A 53 2.69 -5.40 -4.55
C TYR A 53 3.86 -5.73 -5.46
N LEU A 54 4.02 -4.98 -6.56
CA LEU A 54 5.12 -5.13 -7.50
C LEU A 54 6.12 -4.01 -7.27
N PHE A 55 7.38 -4.37 -7.04
CA PHE A 55 8.50 -3.48 -6.80
C PHE A 55 9.46 -3.51 -7.98
N THR A 56 9.96 -2.34 -8.36
CA THR A 56 10.99 -2.19 -9.41
C THR A 56 11.74 -0.87 -9.16
N ARG A 57 12.88 -0.69 -9.82
CA ARG A 57 13.62 0.59 -9.81
C ARG A 57 12.67 1.75 -10.12
N ASN A 58 12.90 2.91 -9.49
CA ASN A 58 12.18 4.13 -9.82
C ASN A 58 12.42 4.53 -11.29
N GLU A 59 11.33 4.69 -12.03
CA GLU A 59 11.35 5.24 -13.38
C GLU A 59 10.67 6.60 -13.41
N VAL A 60 11.42 7.63 -13.83
CA VAL A 60 10.97 9.04 -13.84
C VAL A 60 9.70 9.22 -14.65
N ALA A 61 9.58 8.49 -15.77
CA ALA A 61 8.38 8.53 -16.61
C ALA A 61 7.10 8.06 -15.88
N MET A 62 7.24 7.26 -14.81
CA MET A 62 6.11 6.71 -14.07
C MET A 62 5.78 7.53 -12.81
N THR A 63 6.82 8.01 -12.10
CA THR A 63 6.68 8.71 -10.82
C THR A 63 6.80 10.24 -10.91
N GLY A 64 7.42 10.75 -11.97
CA GLY A 64 7.80 12.17 -12.09
C GLY A 64 8.98 12.60 -11.21
N ASP A 65 9.62 11.65 -10.50
CA ASP A 65 10.71 11.92 -9.55
C ASP A 65 12.02 11.33 -10.08
N SER A 66 13.08 12.15 -10.15
CA SER A 66 14.39 11.76 -10.68
C SER A 66 15.33 11.10 -9.66
N ARG A 67 14.94 11.02 -8.39
CA ARG A 67 15.79 10.44 -7.35
C ARG A 67 15.95 8.93 -7.52
N LEU A 68 17.12 8.43 -7.15
CA LEU A 68 17.40 6.99 -7.11
C LEU A 68 16.56 6.33 -6.03
N GLY A 69 15.94 5.19 -6.34
CA GLY A 69 15.07 4.52 -5.39
C GLY A 69 14.25 3.40 -6.02
N THR A 70 13.31 2.87 -5.22
CA THR A 70 12.37 1.82 -5.63
C THR A 70 10.96 2.38 -5.63
N MET A 71 10.22 2.07 -6.70
CA MET A 71 8.79 2.35 -6.79
C MET A 71 7.97 1.07 -6.66
N MET A 72 6.71 1.21 -6.27
CA MET A 72 5.79 0.11 -6.04
C MET A 72 4.44 0.36 -6.69
N TYR A 73 3.97 -0.64 -7.45
CA TYR A 73 2.59 -0.74 -7.94
C TYR A 73 1.79 -1.66 -7.02
N ALA A 74 0.48 -1.46 -6.95
CA ALA A 74 -0.43 -2.37 -6.26
C ALA A 74 -1.52 -2.90 -7.20
N SER A 75 -1.90 -4.16 -7.04
CA SER A 75 -3.00 -4.79 -7.78
C SER A 75 -3.78 -5.76 -6.91
N ARG A 76 -5.06 -5.95 -7.19
CA ARG A 76 -5.90 -6.99 -6.57
C ARG A 76 -6.13 -8.21 -7.46
N ASP A 77 -5.80 -8.11 -8.75
CA ASP A 77 -6.13 -9.12 -9.76
C ASP A 77 -5.00 -9.43 -10.75
N LEU A 78 -3.81 -8.83 -10.58
CA LEU A 78 -2.64 -8.91 -11.45
C LEU A 78 -2.85 -8.35 -12.87
N LYS A 79 -4.02 -7.77 -13.16
CA LYS A 79 -4.37 -7.20 -14.46
C LYS A 79 -4.36 -5.69 -14.43
N HIS A 80 -4.93 -5.13 -13.35
CA HIS A 80 -5.11 -3.71 -13.14
C HIS A 80 -4.21 -3.25 -12.01
N TRP A 81 -3.34 -2.29 -12.31
CA TRP A 81 -2.34 -1.77 -11.39
C TRP A 81 -2.60 -0.29 -11.08
N THR A 82 -2.35 0.12 -9.84
CA THR A 82 -2.37 1.53 -9.47
C THR A 82 -1.21 2.28 -10.15
N ARG A 83 -1.26 3.61 -10.25
CA ARG A 83 -0.03 4.39 -10.45
C ARG A 83 1.01 4.03 -9.38
N PRO A 84 2.32 4.01 -9.71
CA PRO A 84 3.33 3.62 -8.74
C PRO A 84 3.57 4.73 -7.72
N LYS A 85 4.05 4.32 -6.54
CA LYS A 85 4.52 5.23 -5.49
C LYS A 85 5.96 4.92 -5.17
N LEU A 86 6.75 5.94 -4.85
CA LEU A 86 8.07 5.73 -4.26
C LEU A 86 7.93 5.11 -2.87
N VAL A 87 8.64 4.01 -2.64
CA VAL A 87 8.66 3.29 -1.35
C VAL A 87 10.04 3.32 -0.70
N PHE A 88 11.07 3.63 -1.48
CA PHE A 88 12.42 3.89 -1.01
C PHE A 88 13.06 4.95 -1.91
N VAL A 89 13.80 5.86 -1.30
CA VAL A 89 14.63 6.85 -1.97
C VAL A 89 16.01 6.80 -1.32
N LEU A 90 17.05 6.69 -2.14
CA LEU A 90 18.43 6.69 -1.66
C LEU A 90 18.73 8.06 -1.01
N PRO A 91 19.14 8.11 0.26
CA PRO A 91 19.51 9.37 0.90
C PRO A 91 20.74 9.99 0.22
N GLY A 92 20.81 11.32 0.17
CA GLY A 92 21.88 12.01 -0.58
C GLY A 92 23.28 11.90 0.04
N ASP A 93 23.34 11.63 1.34
CA ASP A 93 24.54 11.62 2.18
C ASP A 93 25.16 10.22 2.37
N VAL A 94 24.74 9.23 1.58
CA VAL A 94 25.30 7.87 1.63
C VAL A 94 26.36 7.63 0.55
N TRP A 95 27.09 6.52 0.70
CA TRP A 95 28.19 6.12 -0.19
C TRP A 95 27.73 5.75 -1.61
N ALA A 96 26.51 5.22 -1.77
CA ALA A 96 25.97 4.83 -3.07
C ALA A 96 25.62 6.06 -3.92
N LYS A 97 25.98 6.01 -5.22
CA LYS A 97 25.74 7.08 -6.22
C LYS A 97 24.93 6.63 -7.44
N ALA A 98 24.61 5.34 -7.51
CA ALA A 98 23.80 4.69 -8.53
C ALA A 98 23.14 3.45 -7.91
N GLY A 99 22.35 2.71 -8.69
CA GLY A 99 21.75 1.44 -8.26
C GLY A 99 20.26 1.53 -7.98
N SER A 100 19.83 0.82 -6.95
CA SER A 100 18.45 0.41 -6.70
C SER A 100 17.91 -0.54 -7.78
N TRP A 101 18.77 -1.40 -8.31
CA TRP A 101 18.43 -2.41 -9.31
C TRP A 101 17.91 -3.70 -8.66
N ALA A 102 17.08 -4.44 -9.41
CA ALA A 102 16.54 -5.75 -9.05
C ALA A 102 16.09 -5.84 -7.59
N PRO A 103 15.11 -5.02 -7.16
CA PRO A 103 14.71 -5.00 -5.76
C PRO A 103 14.06 -6.33 -5.36
N GLU A 104 14.29 -6.77 -4.13
CA GLU A 104 13.57 -7.88 -3.52
C GLU A 104 12.96 -7.44 -2.19
N VAL A 105 11.70 -7.81 -1.96
CA VAL A 105 10.96 -7.43 -0.76
C VAL A 105 10.47 -8.67 -0.03
N HIS A 106 10.94 -8.85 1.21
CA HIS A 106 10.67 -10.02 2.03
C HIS A 106 10.09 -9.65 3.39
N ARG A 107 9.14 -10.44 3.87
CA ARG A 107 8.59 -10.29 5.23
C ARG A 107 9.36 -11.19 6.19
N TRP A 108 9.87 -10.60 7.27
CA TRP A 108 10.54 -11.34 8.34
C TRP A 108 10.23 -10.72 9.71
N LYS A 109 9.90 -11.54 10.72
CA LYS A 109 9.58 -11.09 12.09
C LYS A 109 8.64 -9.85 12.13
N ASN A 110 7.53 -9.92 11.40
CA ASN A 110 6.52 -8.86 11.29
C ASN A 110 7.02 -7.51 10.73
N ARG A 111 8.13 -7.51 9.99
CA ARG A 111 8.68 -6.36 9.28
C ARG A 111 8.91 -6.70 7.81
N TRP A 112 8.95 -5.67 6.98
CA TRP A 112 9.31 -5.78 5.57
C TRP A 112 10.74 -5.30 5.37
N TYR A 113 11.49 -6.02 4.56
CA TYR A 113 12.88 -5.72 4.23
C TYR A 113 12.98 -5.61 2.72
N LEU A 114 13.58 -4.52 2.25
CA LEU A 114 13.88 -4.27 0.85
C LEU A 114 15.38 -4.41 0.65
N PHE A 115 15.77 -5.29 -0.26
CA PHE A 115 17.14 -5.48 -0.75
C PHE A 115 17.19 -4.96 -2.18
N ALA A 116 18.30 -4.34 -2.57
CA ALA A 116 18.54 -3.87 -3.93
C ALA A 116 20.04 -3.80 -4.20
N THR A 117 20.42 -3.79 -5.47
CA THR A 117 21.82 -3.67 -5.93
C THR A 117 22.15 -2.27 -6.45
#